data_AF-A0A6A5YIV2-F1
#
_entry.id   AF-A0A6A5YIV2-F1
#
_cell.length_a   1.000
_cell.length_b   1.000
_cell.length_c   1.000
_cell.angle_alpha   90.00
_cell.angle_beta   90.00
_cell.angle_gamma   90.00
#
_symmetry.space_group_name_H-M   'P 1'
#
loop_
_entity.id
_entity.type
_entity.pdbx_description
1 polymer ?
#
loop_
_entity_poly.entity_id
_entity_poly.type
_entity_poly.pdbx_seq_one_letter_code
_entity_poly.pdbx_strand_id
1 'polypeptide(L)'
;MPSPRKRRVVDDSSSSDTDAEPTVSQRRIVSPRKRQRIALDEDDEVDTAPPKKPLTFLPDEILFTVLENVAIPDLLDLRRLNKAFREEIDTRILYHHIQRTEFIGYLGCSDYPLFENLSPKEHQDFAFVRARFDRLEEVESGQAKWDAESALFRIEPQWFTALEAIGGRAEPDDPYWEHAVECLWNFFKEETALQERIKHYEGWKFTFGHVEDCMIDLRRQRYRAALDPNDKRDLGLRWRMDNLPQLYGKETWSRVACAFSDIEEEEQRAGQVIMLLRKEAAMSRRQHNQLRSIAEARKHMHKETEHLDTLFKKWQENLLGLPSLSLERLKDTAVESLDSVDPNPVTWSAQTLAKVQDSLKRWDGQRNVIKQMTSFLDATNAVAELPEDAFNGDGLSDDD
;
A
#
# COMPACT_ATOMS: atom_id res chain seq x y z
N MET A 1 -29.03 62.80 3.61
CA MET A 1 -30.41 62.46 3.20
C MET A 1 -30.88 63.54 2.22
N PRO A 2 -30.79 63.27 0.90
CA PRO A 2 -31.99 62.87 0.15
C PRO A 2 -31.76 61.70 -0.84
N SER A 3 -32.61 60.67 -0.70
CA SER A 3 -33.43 59.92 -1.67
C SER A 3 -33.10 59.75 -3.18
N PRO A 4 -33.65 58.70 -3.82
CA PRO A 4 -32.90 57.76 -4.67
C PRO A 4 -33.29 57.82 -6.16
N ARG A 5 -32.39 57.35 -7.03
CA ARG A 5 -32.66 57.13 -8.46
C ARG A 5 -33.13 55.70 -8.72
N LYS A 6 -34.31 55.60 -9.33
CA LYS A 6 -35.01 54.39 -9.79
C LYS A 6 -34.49 53.91 -11.16
N ARG A 7 -34.48 52.57 -11.29
CA ARG A 7 -34.83 51.69 -12.44
C ARG A 7 -34.52 52.14 -13.88
N ARG A 8 -33.96 51.20 -14.65
CA ARG A 8 -34.63 50.74 -15.88
C ARG A 8 -34.39 49.25 -16.11
N VAL A 9 -35.51 48.54 -16.24
CA VAL A 9 -35.66 47.17 -16.75
C VAL A 9 -35.76 47.28 -18.27
N VAL A 10 -35.09 46.39 -19.00
CA VAL A 10 -35.40 46.10 -20.40
C VAL A 10 -35.43 44.58 -20.51
N ASP A 11 -36.65 44.05 -20.46
CA ASP A 11 -37.00 42.81 -21.14
C ASP A 11 -37.18 43.16 -22.61
N ASP A 12 -36.62 42.37 -23.52
CA ASP A 12 -37.17 42.26 -24.85
C ASP A 12 -37.07 40.82 -25.35
N SER A 13 -38.19 40.35 -25.82
CA SER A 13 -38.53 38.97 -26.14
C SER A 13 -38.93 38.90 -27.61
N SER A 14 -38.20 38.14 -28.42
CA SER A 14 -38.68 37.61 -29.71
C SER A 14 -37.83 36.39 -30.06
N SER A 15 -38.34 35.15 -30.03
CA SER A 15 -39.36 34.56 -30.92
C SER A 15 -38.95 34.58 -32.39
N SER A 16 -38.37 33.48 -32.86
CA SER A 16 -38.65 32.93 -34.19
C SER A 16 -38.19 31.48 -34.27
N ASP A 17 -39.17 30.58 -34.36
CA ASP A 17 -39.06 29.21 -34.84
C ASP A 17 -38.46 29.16 -36.25
N THR A 18 -37.69 28.12 -36.54
CA THR A 18 -37.67 27.46 -37.85
C THR A 18 -37.17 26.03 -37.70
N ASP A 19 -38.09 25.10 -37.96
CA ASP A 19 -37.85 23.67 -38.20
C ASP A 19 -36.97 23.43 -39.43
N ALA A 20 -36.01 22.51 -39.33
CA ALA A 20 -35.58 21.64 -40.44
C ALA A 20 -34.64 20.52 -39.94
N GLU A 21 -35.17 19.31 -39.75
CA GLU A 21 -34.41 18.05 -39.86
C GLU A 21 -34.33 17.62 -41.35
N PRO A 22 -33.69 16.47 -41.71
CA PRO A 22 -32.33 16.04 -41.46
C PRO A 22 -31.64 15.65 -42.79
N THR A 23 -30.31 15.45 -42.82
CA THR A 23 -29.70 14.70 -43.94
C THR A 23 -28.55 13.80 -43.50
N VAL A 24 -28.84 12.51 -43.61
CA VAL A 24 -27.94 11.37 -43.60
C VAL A 24 -26.85 11.54 -44.68
N SER A 25 -25.58 11.35 -44.32
CA SER A 25 -24.53 11.00 -45.29
C SER A 25 -23.69 9.85 -44.78
N GLN A 26 -23.88 8.72 -45.47
CA GLN A 26 -23.12 7.48 -45.33
C GLN A 26 -21.90 7.47 -46.28
N ARG A 27 -20.82 6.84 -45.79
CA ARG A 27 -19.79 6.04 -46.50
C ARG A 27 -18.78 6.75 -47.43
N ARG A 28 -17.49 6.56 -47.11
CA ARG A 28 -16.60 5.59 -47.79
C ARG A 28 -15.20 5.59 -47.16
N ILE A 29 -14.81 4.48 -46.52
CA ILE A 29 -13.39 4.15 -46.30
C ILE A 29 -13.01 3.17 -47.42
N VAL A 30 -12.12 3.61 -48.30
CA VAL A 30 -11.52 2.80 -49.37
C VAL A 30 -10.20 2.24 -48.83
N SER A 31 -10.10 0.93 -48.72
CA SER A 31 -8.83 0.23 -48.48
C SER A 31 -8.16 -0.10 -49.81
N PRO A 32 -6.86 0.17 -50.00
CA PRO A 32 -6.09 -0.47 -51.05
C PRO A 32 -5.37 -1.73 -50.53
N ARG A 33 -5.71 -2.87 -51.14
CA ARG A 33 -4.90 -4.09 -51.17
C ARG A 33 -3.54 -3.82 -51.83
N LYS A 34 -2.47 -4.42 -51.31
CA LYS A 34 -1.38 -4.96 -52.14
C LYS A 34 -0.90 -6.33 -51.63
N ARG A 35 -0.96 -7.28 -52.57
CA ARG A 35 -0.26 -8.57 -52.68
C ARG A 35 1.27 -8.32 -52.74
N GLN A 36 2.23 -9.23 -52.58
CA GLN A 36 2.30 -10.69 -52.61
C GLN A 36 3.70 -11.13 -52.11
N ARG A 37 3.77 -12.31 -51.50
CA ARG A 37 4.85 -13.33 -51.43
C ARG A 37 6.20 -13.05 -52.10
N ILE A 38 7.29 -13.35 -51.38
CA ILE A 38 8.36 -14.27 -51.82
C ILE A 38 8.77 -15.12 -50.60
N ALA A 39 8.83 -16.44 -50.81
CA ALA A 39 9.35 -17.45 -49.90
C ALA A 39 10.82 -17.74 -50.27
N LEU A 40 11.63 -18.17 -49.29
CA LEU A 40 12.71 -19.15 -49.47
C LEU A 40 13.06 -19.74 -48.10
N ASP A 41 13.07 -21.06 -48.07
CA ASP A 41 13.28 -21.97 -46.95
C ASP A 41 14.75 -22.02 -46.52
N GLU A 42 15.02 -22.04 -45.22
CA GLU A 42 16.14 -22.77 -44.63
C GLU A 42 15.69 -23.37 -43.29
N ASP A 43 15.78 -24.70 -43.20
CA ASP A 43 15.36 -25.55 -42.10
C ASP A 43 16.32 -25.43 -40.91
N ASP A 44 15.82 -24.91 -39.78
CA ASP A 44 16.40 -25.12 -38.45
C ASP A 44 15.26 -25.44 -37.47
N GLU A 45 15.29 -26.66 -36.93
CA GLU A 45 14.31 -27.21 -35.99
C GLU A 45 14.51 -26.54 -34.60
N VAL A 46 14.11 -25.27 -34.50
CA VAL A 46 14.07 -24.50 -33.26
C VAL A 46 12.73 -24.77 -32.58
N ASP A 47 12.79 -25.12 -31.30
CA ASP A 47 11.64 -25.32 -30.40
C ASP A 47 10.67 -24.12 -30.47
N THR A 48 9.66 -24.25 -31.34
CA THR A 48 8.74 -23.18 -31.74
C THR A 48 7.58 -23.12 -30.75
N ALA A 49 7.88 -22.66 -29.54
CA ALA A 49 6.84 -22.03 -28.74
C ALA A 49 6.21 -20.93 -29.60
N PRO A 50 4.88 -20.91 -29.81
CA PRO A 50 4.23 -19.94 -30.69
C PRO A 50 4.67 -18.53 -30.27
N PRO A 51 5.11 -17.67 -31.21
CA PRO A 51 5.62 -16.36 -30.87
C PRO A 51 4.59 -15.66 -30.01
N LYS A 52 4.95 -15.36 -28.75
CA LYS A 52 4.07 -14.65 -27.82
C LYS A 52 3.66 -13.38 -28.54
N LYS A 53 2.38 -13.30 -28.92
CA LYS A 53 1.86 -12.13 -29.62
C LYS A 53 2.19 -10.92 -28.74
N PRO A 54 2.95 -9.93 -29.25
CA PRO A 54 3.30 -8.77 -28.46
C PRO A 54 1.99 -8.12 -27.96
N LEU A 55 2.02 -7.55 -26.75
CA LEU A 55 0.88 -6.85 -26.13
C LEU A 55 0.32 -5.71 -27.02
N THR A 56 1.00 -5.36 -28.11
CA THR A 56 0.71 -4.30 -29.07
C THR A 56 -0.55 -4.50 -29.93
N PHE A 57 -1.38 -5.52 -29.66
CA PHE A 57 -2.64 -5.74 -30.39
C PHE A 57 -3.90 -5.34 -29.61
N LEU A 58 -3.76 -4.84 -28.38
CA LEU A 58 -4.90 -4.28 -27.67
C LEU A 58 -5.25 -2.90 -28.26
N PRO A 59 -6.55 -2.59 -28.48
CA PRO A 59 -6.97 -1.24 -28.81
C PRO A 59 -6.51 -0.24 -27.73
N ASP A 60 -6.17 0.97 -28.15
CA ASP A 60 -5.62 2.02 -27.27
C ASP A 60 -6.56 2.33 -26.10
N GLU A 61 -7.88 2.24 -26.31
CA GLU A 61 -8.89 2.48 -25.27
C GLU A 61 -8.80 1.46 -24.12
N ILE A 62 -8.51 0.20 -24.45
CA ILE A 62 -8.32 -0.86 -23.45
C ILE A 62 -7.02 -0.62 -22.69
N LEU A 63 -5.96 -0.22 -23.39
CA LEU A 63 -4.68 0.11 -22.77
C LEU A 63 -4.83 1.28 -21.80
N PHE A 64 -5.49 2.38 -22.19
CA PHE A 64 -5.71 3.53 -21.32
C PHE A 64 -6.60 3.21 -20.11
N THR A 65 -7.62 2.37 -20.28
CA THR A 65 -8.43 1.89 -19.15
C THR A 65 -7.62 1.08 -18.15
N VAL A 66 -6.64 0.30 -18.63
CA VAL A 66 -5.69 -0.41 -17.76
C VAL A 66 -4.79 0.61 -17.04
N LEU A 67 -4.27 1.61 -17.77
CA LEU A 67 -3.39 2.64 -17.20
C LEU A 67 -4.05 3.48 -16.10
N GLU A 68 -5.35 3.77 -16.19
CA GLU A 68 -6.12 4.44 -15.12
C GLU A 68 -6.09 3.70 -13.77
N ASN A 69 -5.68 2.43 -13.76
CA ASN A 69 -5.57 1.59 -12.56
C ASN A 69 -4.13 1.24 -12.19
N VAL A 70 -3.14 1.74 -12.93
CA VAL A 70 -1.72 1.55 -12.64
C VAL A 70 -1.27 2.59 -11.60
N ALA A 71 -0.26 2.27 -10.79
CA ALA A 71 0.26 3.22 -9.81
C ALA A 71 0.98 4.39 -10.52
N ILE A 72 0.87 5.61 -9.98
CA ILE A 72 1.49 6.82 -10.56
C ILE A 72 3.00 6.63 -10.85
N PRO A 73 3.82 6.02 -9.98
CA PRO A 73 5.24 5.81 -10.28
C PRO A 73 5.47 5.02 -11.56
N ASP A 74 4.73 3.93 -11.76
CA ASP A 74 4.87 3.06 -12.94
C ASP A 74 4.39 3.78 -14.22
N LEU A 75 3.41 4.68 -14.11
CA LEU A 75 2.92 5.48 -15.24
C LEU A 75 3.98 6.45 -15.79
N LEU A 76 4.83 7.00 -14.93
CA LEU A 76 5.86 7.94 -15.35
C LEU A 76 6.91 7.29 -16.26
N ASP A 77 7.18 6.00 -16.09
CA ASP A 77 8.06 5.25 -16.99
C ASP A 77 7.38 4.98 -18.33
N LEU A 78 6.09 4.65 -18.32
CA LEU A 78 5.30 4.41 -19.53
C LEU A 78 5.15 5.67 -20.39
N ARG A 79 5.19 6.85 -19.76
CA ARG A 79 5.24 8.16 -20.44
C ARG A 79 6.41 8.27 -21.44
N ARG A 80 7.48 7.50 -21.27
CA ARG A 80 8.67 7.52 -22.15
C ARG A 80 8.53 6.65 -23.40
N LEU A 81 7.52 5.76 -23.47
CA LEU A 81 7.41 4.78 -24.55
C LEU A 81 7.08 5.40 -25.90
N ASN A 82 6.04 6.23 -25.98
CA ASN A 82 5.66 6.92 -27.21
C ASN A 82 4.89 8.23 -26.91
N LYS A 83 4.73 9.05 -27.96
CA LYS A 83 4.08 10.37 -27.85
C LYS A 83 2.61 10.28 -27.43
N ALA A 84 1.84 9.32 -27.97
CA ALA A 84 0.42 9.18 -27.68
C ALA A 84 0.17 8.82 -26.21
N PHE A 85 0.94 7.87 -25.67
CA PHE A 85 0.89 7.50 -24.25
C PHE A 85 1.25 8.68 -23.35
N ARG A 86 2.29 9.44 -23.70
CA ARG A 86 2.63 10.65 -22.95
C ARG A 86 1.48 11.65 -22.91
N GLU A 87 0.85 11.92 -24.05
CA GLU A 87 -0.28 12.86 -24.14
C GLU A 87 -1.49 12.38 -23.33
N GLU A 88 -1.85 11.10 -23.41
CA GLU A 88 -2.98 10.56 -22.63
C GLU A 88 -2.67 10.47 -21.14
N ILE A 89 -1.41 10.12 -20.79
CA ILE A 89 -0.94 10.08 -19.40
C ILE A 89 -1.01 11.47 -18.79
N ASP A 90 -0.43 12.47 -19.46
CA ASP A 90 -0.33 13.84 -18.97
C ASP A 90 -1.69 14.54 -18.83
N THR A 91 -2.72 14.03 -19.50
CA THR A 91 -4.06 14.62 -19.51
C THR A 91 -5.05 13.76 -18.73
N ARG A 92 -5.79 12.89 -19.41
CA ARG A 92 -6.90 12.12 -18.85
C ARG A 92 -6.49 11.23 -17.69
N ILE A 93 -5.38 10.50 -17.83
CA ILE A 93 -5.01 9.48 -16.85
C ILE A 93 -4.51 10.15 -15.56
N LEU A 94 -3.60 11.13 -15.64
CA LEU A 94 -3.19 11.89 -14.45
C LEU A 94 -4.38 12.60 -13.80
N TYR A 95 -5.28 13.18 -14.59
CA TYR A 95 -6.51 13.76 -14.05
C TYR A 95 -7.34 12.72 -13.28
N HIS A 96 -7.50 11.51 -13.82
CA HIS A 96 -8.17 10.40 -13.12
C HIS A 96 -7.46 10.03 -11.81
N HIS A 97 -6.13 10.04 -11.76
CA HIS A 97 -5.38 9.79 -10.53
C HIS A 97 -5.53 10.92 -9.52
N ILE A 98 -5.46 12.17 -9.94
CA ILE A 98 -5.67 13.34 -9.08
C ILE A 98 -7.06 13.26 -8.43
N GLN A 99 -8.09 12.92 -9.19
CA GLN A 99 -9.46 12.73 -8.66
C GLN A 99 -9.57 11.66 -7.57
N ARG A 100 -8.66 10.69 -7.57
CA ARG A 100 -8.62 9.58 -6.60
C ARG A 100 -7.61 9.82 -5.48
N THR A 101 -6.86 10.93 -5.55
CA THR A 101 -5.84 11.27 -4.57
C THR A 101 -6.51 11.77 -3.29
N GLU A 102 -5.98 11.31 -2.16
CA GLU A 102 -6.39 11.70 -0.81
C GLU A 102 -5.13 12.08 -0.04
N PHE A 103 -5.12 13.26 0.56
CA PHE A 103 -4.10 13.66 1.51
C PHE A 103 -4.51 13.24 2.91
N ILE A 104 -3.57 12.65 3.64
CA ILE A 104 -3.78 12.25 5.03
C ILE A 104 -2.69 12.96 5.86
N GLY A 105 -3.10 13.99 6.60
CA GLY A 105 -2.24 14.70 7.55
C GLY A 105 -2.38 14.10 8.94
N TYR A 106 -1.27 13.91 9.65
CA TYR A 106 -1.26 13.45 11.04
C TYR A 106 -1.00 14.63 11.99
N LEU A 107 -1.86 14.81 13.00
CA LEU A 107 -1.86 15.98 13.89
C LEU A 107 -1.01 15.80 15.16
N GLY A 108 -0.51 14.59 15.44
CA GLY A 108 0.35 14.32 16.59
C GLY A 108 -0.15 13.20 17.51
N CYS A 109 0.71 12.80 18.45
CA CYS A 109 0.46 11.71 19.40
C CYS A 109 -0.46 12.13 20.56
N SER A 110 -1.06 11.16 21.24
CA SER A 110 -1.97 11.35 22.37
C SER A 110 -1.42 12.22 23.50
N ASP A 111 -0.10 12.28 23.64
CA ASP A 111 0.58 12.97 24.75
C ASP A 111 0.72 14.48 24.47
N TYR A 112 0.29 14.95 23.31
CA TYR A 112 0.29 16.37 23.00
C TYR A 112 -0.76 17.09 23.86
N PRO A 113 -0.46 18.25 24.47
CA PRO A 113 -1.37 18.92 25.41
C PRO A 113 -2.79 19.17 24.88
N LEU A 114 -2.91 19.40 23.58
CA LEU A 114 -4.20 19.57 22.90
C LEU A 114 -5.04 18.27 22.85
N PHE A 115 -4.44 17.10 23.04
CA PHE A 115 -5.11 15.78 22.96
C PHE A 115 -5.22 15.06 24.31
N GLU A 116 -4.71 15.62 25.40
CA GLU A 116 -4.70 14.99 26.74
C GLU A 116 -6.10 14.57 27.23
N ASN A 117 -7.15 15.26 26.78
CA ASN A 117 -8.53 15.01 27.19
C ASN A 117 -9.29 14.03 26.27
N LEU A 118 -8.67 13.56 25.19
CA LEU A 118 -9.32 12.66 24.23
C LEU A 118 -9.19 11.20 24.68
N SER A 119 -10.27 10.43 24.55
CA SER A 119 -10.15 8.98 24.62
C SER A 119 -9.28 8.45 23.46
N PRO A 120 -8.65 7.27 23.59
CA PRO A 120 -7.84 6.69 22.51
C PRO A 120 -8.59 6.57 21.17
N LYS A 121 -9.90 6.33 21.22
CA LYS A 121 -10.75 6.24 20.03
C LYS A 121 -10.98 7.61 19.38
N GLU A 122 -11.30 8.63 20.18
CA GLU A 122 -11.47 10.00 19.70
C GLU A 122 -10.16 10.56 19.14
N HIS A 123 -9.04 10.27 19.78
CA HIS A 123 -7.72 10.60 19.26
C HIS A 123 -7.48 9.94 17.90
N GLN A 124 -7.76 8.65 17.75
CA GLN A 124 -7.60 7.98 16.46
C GLN A 124 -8.48 8.58 15.35
N ASP A 125 -9.72 8.93 15.68
CA ASP A 125 -10.67 9.53 14.72
C ASP A 125 -10.27 10.98 14.36
N PHE A 126 -9.67 11.72 15.29
CA PHE A 126 -9.29 13.13 15.13
C PHE A 126 -7.88 13.34 14.56
N ALA A 127 -6.92 12.51 14.95
CA ALA A 127 -5.49 12.69 14.67
C ALA A 127 -5.13 12.60 13.19
N PHE A 128 -6.03 12.08 12.34
CA PHE A 128 -5.84 11.99 10.90
C PHE A 128 -6.79 12.93 10.16
N VAL A 129 -6.26 14.04 9.63
CA VAL A 129 -6.99 14.93 8.72
C VAL A 129 -6.96 14.34 7.32
N ARG A 130 -8.12 14.00 6.78
CA ARG A 130 -8.24 13.54 5.39
C ARG A 130 -8.76 14.65 4.50
N ALA A 131 -8.04 14.94 3.42
CA ALA A 131 -8.48 15.86 2.39
C ALA A 131 -8.56 15.14 1.05
N ARG A 132 -9.75 15.13 0.44
CA ARG A 132 -10.01 14.47 -0.84
C ARG A 132 -10.05 15.49 -1.96
N PHE A 133 -9.73 15.05 -3.18
CA PHE A 133 -9.88 15.90 -4.35
C PHE A 133 -11.30 16.46 -4.44
N ASP A 134 -11.39 17.77 -4.63
CA ASP A 134 -12.64 18.49 -4.80
C ASP A 134 -12.80 18.94 -6.24
N ARG A 135 -11.87 19.78 -6.70
CA ARG A 135 -11.87 20.32 -8.06
C ARG A 135 -10.49 20.82 -8.45
N LEU A 136 -10.28 21.00 -9.74
CA LEU A 136 -9.19 21.82 -10.25
C LEU A 136 -9.57 23.30 -10.19
N GLU A 137 -8.57 24.17 -10.10
CA GLU A 137 -8.77 25.61 -10.25
C GLU A 137 -9.40 25.94 -11.60
N GLU A 138 -10.19 27.02 -11.63
CA GLU A 138 -10.88 27.42 -12.86
C GLU A 138 -9.85 27.90 -13.89
N VAL A 139 -9.89 27.26 -15.06
CA VAL A 139 -8.99 27.54 -16.17
C VAL A 139 -9.67 28.51 -17.14
N GLU A 140 -8.91 29.38 -17.81
CA GLU A 140 -9.47 30.35 -18.76
C GLU A 140 -10.27 29.66 -19.88
N SER A 141 -11.30 30.35 -20.38
CA SER A 141 -12.16 29.83 -21.45
C SER A 141 -11.32 29.47 -22.68
N GLY A 142 -11.28 28.18 -23.01
CA GLY A 142 -10.53 27.63 -24.16
C GLY A 142 -9.35 26.74 -23.78
N GLN A 143 -8.96 26.68 -22.51
CA GLN A 143 -7.98 25.72 -22.00
C GLN A 143 -8.67 24.42 -21.54
N ALA A 144 -7.95 23.31 -21.57
CA ALA A 144 -8.51 22.06 -21.10
C ALA A 144 -8.55 22.05 -19.56
N LYS A 145 -9.49 21.30 -18.98
CA LYS A 145 -9.66 21.26 -17.52
C LYS A 145 -8.39 20.83 -16.77
N TRP A 146 -7.57 19.97 -17.38
CA TRP A 146 -6.32 19.47 -16.79
C TRP A 146 -5.14 20.45 -16.95
N ASP A 147 -5.32 21.59 -17.62
CA ASP A 147 -4.30 22.64 -17.71
C ASP A 147 -4.30 23.56 -16.48
N ALA A 148 -5.12 23.27 -15.46
CA ALA A 148 -5.16 24.03 -14.21
C ALA A 148 -3.81 23.99 -13.47
N GLU A 149 -3.37 25.14 -12.96
CA GLU A 149 -2.11 25.24 -12.20
C GLU A 149 -2.20 24.57 -10.82
N SER A 150 -3.39 24.53 -10.23
CA SER A 150 -3.59 23.98 -8.89
C SER A 150 -4.82 23.05 -8.79
N ALA A 151 -4.72 22.10 -7.87
CA ALA A 151 -5.79 21.20 -7.49
C ALA A 151 -6.23 21.52 -6.06
N LEU A 152 -7.54 21.68 -5.87
CA LEU A 152 -8.15 21.95 -4.57
C LEU A 152 -8.59 20.63 -3.93
N PHE A 153 -8.19 20.47 -2.68
CA PHE A 153 -8.56 19.32 -1.84
C PHE A 153 -9.40 19.82 -0.68
N ARG A 154 -10.48 19.10 -0.39
CA ARG A 154 -11.42 19.43 0.66
C ARG A 154 -11.26 18.45 1.82
N ILE A 155 -11.08 19.00 3.02
CA ILE A 155 -11.08 18.24 4.27
C ILE A 155 -12.46 17.60 4.46
N GLU A 156 -12.52 16.34 4.89
CA GLU A 156 -13.78 15.64 5.12
C GLU A 156 -14.66 16.38 6.15
N PRO A 157 -15.95 16.64 5.85
CA PRO A 157 -16.85 17.32 6.78
C PRO A 157 -16.94 16.65 8.16
N GLN A 158 -16.80 15.33 8.21
CA GLN A 158 -16.82 14.54 9.45
C GLN A 158 -15.69 14.92 10.41
N TRP A 159 -14.54 15.34 9.88
CA TRP A 159 -13.42 15.79 10.69
C TRP A 159 -13.76 17.08 11.44
N PHE A 160 -14.48 18.01 10.80
CA PHE A 160 -14.95 19.22 11.48
C PHE A 160 -15.99 18.92 12.57
N THR A 161 -16.84 17.91 12.37
CA THR A 161 -17.74 17.44 13.43
C THR A 161 -16.96 16.85 14.61
N ALA A 162 -15.88 16.11 14.35
CA ALA A 162 -14.99 15.62 15.41
C ALA A 162 -14.26 16.76 16.13
N LEU A 163 -13.79 17.77 15.38
CA LEU A 163 -13.19 19.00 15.92
C LEU A 163 -14.15 19.73 16.87
N GLU A 164 -15.41 19.91 16.46
CA GLU A 164 -16.45 20.54 17.29
C GLU A 164 -16.78 19.72 18.53
N ALA A 165 -16.82 18.39 18.40
CA ALA A 165 -17.11 17.48 19.52
C ALA A 165 -16.06 17.56 20.64
N ILE A 166 -14.81 17.87 20.29
CA ILE A 166 -13.70 18.05 21.25
C ILE A 166 -13.54 19.50 21.72
N GLY A 167 -14.45 20.39 21.32
CA GLY A 167 -14.49 21.79 21.74
C GLY A 167 -13.67 22.74 20.87
N GLY A 168 -13.11 22.28 19.74
CA GLY A 168 -12.46 23.13 18.74
C GLY A 168 -13.46 23.76 17.78
N ARG A 169 -13.02 24.79 17.07
CA ARG A 169 -13.77 25.51 16.02
C ARG A 169 -12.86 25.74 14.83
N ALA A 170 -13.40 25.71 13.61
CA ALA A 170 -12.65 26.06 12.40
C ALA A 170 -12.53 27.59 12.22
N GLU A 171 -12.09 28.28 13.26
CA GLU A 171 -11.89 29.73 13.30
C GLU A 171 -10.38 30.03 13.41
N PRO A 172 -9.86 31.10 12.78
CA PRO A 172 -8.43 31.42 12.83
C PRO A 172 -7.85 31.59 14.24
N ASP A 173 -8.71 31.94 15.22
CA ASP A 173 -8.32 32.17 16.61
C ASP A 173 -8.46 30.91 17.50
N ASP A 174 -8.87 29.77 16.93
CA ASP A 174 -9.02 28.52 17.66
C ASP A 174 -7.70 27.73 17.69
N PRO A 175 -7.20 27.35 18.88
CA PRO A 175 -5.91 26.68 19.01
C PRO A 175 -5.87 25.29 18.35
N TYR A 176 -7.00 24.58 18.26
CA TYR A 176 -7.05 23.28 17.58
C TYR A 176 -6.95 23.47 16.05
N TRP A 177 -7.59 24.52 15.51
CA TRP A 177 -7.51 24.83 14.09
C TRP A 177 -6.12 25.35 13.69
N GLU A 178 -5.53 26.25 14.48
CA GLU A 178 -4.17 26.74 14.25
C GLU A 178 -3.17 25.58 14.25
N HIS A 179 -3.24 24.69 15.25
CA HIS A 179 -2.40 23.49 15.32
C HIS A 179 -2.62 22.55 14.11
N ALA A 180 -3.86 22.35 13.68
CA ALA A 180 -4.16 21.53 12.52
C ALA A 180 -3.59 22.10 11.23
N VAL A 181 -3.75 23.41 11.02
CA VAL A 181 -3.17 24.14 9.87
C VAL A 181 -1.65 24.07 9.91
N GLU A 182 -1.03 24.28 11.08
CA GLU A 182 0.41 24.17 11.25
C GLU A 182 0.92 22.76 10.91
N CYS A 183 0.27 21.71 11.42
CA CYS A 183 0.62 20.33 11.14
C CYS A 183 0.54 20.01 9.64
N LEU A 184 -0.54 20.43 8.97
CA LEU A 184 -0.70 20.25 7.53
C LEU A 184 0.37 21.01 6.74
N TRP A 185 0.66 22.25 7.13
CA TRP A 185 1.67 23.05 6.47
C TRP A 185 3.08 22.47 6.65
N ASN A 186 3.40 21.98 7.84
CA ASN A 186 4.63 21.27 8.12
C ASN A 186 4.72 19.98 7.29
N PHE A 187 3.63 19.22 7.16
CA PHE A 187 3.58 18.06 6.27
C PHE A 187 3.93 18.43 4.83
N PHE A 188 3.31 19.47 4.26
CA PHE A 188 3.62 19.88 2.88
C PHE A 188 5.07 20.34 2.72
N LYS A 189 5.61 21.10 3.67
CA LYS A 189 7.02 21.50 3.68
C LYS A 189 7.96 20.31 3.71
N GLU A 190 7.67 19.30 4.55
CA GLU A 190 8.50 18.10 4.64
C GLU A 190 8.41 17.27 3.36
N GLU A 191 7.23 17.15 2.75
CA GLU A 191 7.09 16.43 1.48
C GLU A 191 7.82 17.16 0.35
N THR A 192 7.72 18.49 0.25
CA THR A 192 8.50 19.27 -0.73
C THR A 192 10.00 19.08 -0.53
N ALA A 193 10.49 19.20 0.72
CA ALA A 193 11.90 19.01 1.03
C ALA A 193 12.38 17.57 0.72
N LEU A 194 11.53 16.58 0.94
CA LEU A 194 11.82 15.19 0.59
C LEU A 194 11.91 15.00 -0.92
N GLN A 195 10.96 15.54 -1.68
CA GLN A 195 10.96 15.46 -3.15
C GLN A 195 12.21 16.13 -3.75
N GLU A 196 12.62 17.28 -3.21
CA GLU A 196 13.87 17.94 -3.59
C GLU A 196 15.09 17.06 -3.33
N ARG A 197 15.15 16.39 -2.16
CA ARG A 197 16.22 15.47 -1.80
C ARG A 197 16.26 14.23 -2.69
N ILE A 198 15.10 13.63 -2.98
CA ILE A 198 15.00 12.49 -3.91
C ILE A 198 15.53 12.87 -5.30
N LYS A 199 15.18 14.05 -5.81
CA LYS A 199 15.71 14.53 -7.08
C LYS A 199 17.21 14.82 -7.02
N HIS A 200 17.67 15.41 -5.93
CA HIS A 200 19.08 15.77 -5.74
C HIS A 200 20.01 14.54 -5.69
N TYR A 201 19.56 13.47 -5.05
CA TYR A 201 20.33 12.24 -4.88
C TYR A 201 20.02 11.15 -5.92
N GLU A 202 19.35 11.51 -7.02
CA GLU A 202 19.07 10.58 -8.12
C GLU A 202 20.39 10.01 -8.69
N GLY A 203 20.50 8.67 -8.73
CA GLY A 203 21.69 7.97 -9.23
C GLY A 203 22.82 7.75 -8.22
N TRP A 204 22.67 8.18 -6.97
CA TRP A 204 23.62 7.85 -5.90
C TRP A 204 23.52 6.37 -5.50
N LYS A 205 24.54 5.85 -4.79
CA LYS A 205 24.41 4.58 -4.10
C LYS A 205 23.55 4.79 -2.86
N PHE A 206 22.83 3.75 -2.42
CA PHE A 206 21.93 3.83 -1.27
C PHE A 206 22.24 2.73 -0.27
N THR A 207 21.95 3.00 1.00
CA THR A 207 22.23 2.12 2.13
C THR A 207 21.04 1.19 2.37
N PHE A 208 19.84 1.76 2.49
CA PHE A 208 18.59 1.04 2.69
C PHE A 208 17.72 1.10 1.43
N GLY A 209 17.66 2.28 0.80
CA GLY A 209 16.97 2.51 -0.46
C GLY A 209 16.93 4.00 -0.79
N HIS A 210 16.60 4.36 -2.03
CA HIS A 210 16.64 5.75 -2.48
C HIS A 210 15.74 6.66 -1.62
N VAL A 211 14.46 6.30 -1.49
CA VAL A 211 13.48 7.09 -0.74
C VAL A 211 13.75 7.04 0.76
N GLU A 212 14.11 5.86 1.28
CA GLU A 212 14.37 5.65 2.70
C GLU A 212 15.59 6.45 3.19
N ASP A 213 16.72 6.39 2.49
CA ASP A 213 17.90 7.20 2.81
C ASP A 213 17.57 8.71 2.76
N CYS A 214 16.79 9.16 1.77
CA CYS A 214 16.37 10.57 1.70
C CYS A 214 15.49 11.01 2.87
N MET A 215 14.55 10.15 3.31
CA MET A 215 13.72 10.42 4.47
C MET A 215 14.53 10.44 5.77
N ILE A 216 15.42 9.47 5.96
CA ILE A 216 16.28 9.42 7.15
C ILE A 216 17.17 10.67 7.18
N ASP A 217 17.77 11.07 6.06
CA ASP A 217 18.63 12.27 6.03
C ASP A 217 17.83 13.56 6.32
N LEU A 218 16.60 13.68 5.78
CA LEU A 218 15.71 14.81 6.10
C LEU A 218 15.39 14.83 7.60
N ARG A 219 15.01 13.70 8.17
CA ARG A 219 14.71 13.56 9.60
C ARG A 219 15.92 13.91 10.47
N ARG A 220 17.11 13.42 10.13
CA ARG A 220 18.37 13.78 10.83
C ARG A 220 18.63 15.28 10.74
N GLN A 221 18.40 15.91 9.58
CA GLN A 221 18.54 17.37 9.43
C GLN A 221 17.57 18.11 10.36
N ARG A 222 16.29 17.71 10.39
CA ARG A 222 15.27 18.34 11.25
C ARG A 222 15.57 18.16 12.72
N TYR A 223 15.91 16.95 13.13
CA TYR A 223 16.27 16.66 14.51
C TYR A 223 17.48 17.48 14.94
N ARG A 224 18.53 17.60 14.10
CA ARG A 224 19.66 18.50 14.37
C ARG A 224 19.26 19.97 14.52
N ALA A 225 18.32 20.44 13.71
CA ALA A 225 17.87 21.84 13.76
C ALA A 225 17.05 22.15 15.01
N ALA A 226 16.41 21.14 15.62
CA ALA A 226 15.62 21.29 16.84
C ALA A 226 16.44 21.26 18.13
N LEU A 227 17.70 20.80 18.08
CA LEU A 227 18.59 20.71 19.25
C LEU A 227 19.19 22.08 19.62
N ASP A 228 19.14 22.44 20.91
CA ASP A 228 19.75 23.66 21.43
C ASP A 228 21.29 23.52 21.46
N PRO A 229 22.06 24.36 20.75
CA PRO A 229 23.52 24.31 20.81
C PRO A 229 24.11 24.63 22.19
N ASN A 230 23.32 25.20 23.12
CA ASN A 230 23.78 25.57 24.45
C ASN A 230 23.48 24.50 25.52
N ASP A 231 22.57 23.57 25.26
CA ASP A 231 22.31 22.46 26.19
C ASP A 231 23.35 21.34 25.98
N LYS A 232 24.01 20.95 27.07
CA LYS A 232 24.99 19.87 27.09
C LYS A 232 24.37 18.52 26.68
N ARG A 233 23.10 18.28 26.98
CA ARG A 233 22.41 17.03 26.59
C ARG A 233 22.24 16.98 25.07
N ASP A 234 21.79 18.08 24.49
CA ASP A 234 21.58 18.25 23.05
C ASP A 234 22.89 18.22 22.26
N LEU A 235 23.96 18.79 22.80
CA LEU A 235 25.31 18.61 22.24
C LEU A 235 25.72 17.13 22.19
N GLY A 236 25.39 16.38 23.25
CA GLY A 236 25.61 14.94 23.29
C GLY A 236 24.79 14.19 22.23
N LEU A 237 23.51 14.52 22.06
CA LEU A 237 22.64 13.93 21.04
C LEU A 237 23.11 14.28 19.62
N ARG A 238 23.51 15.54 19.38
CA ARG A 238 24.06 15.99 18.10
C ARG A 238 25.31 15.21 17.74
N TRP A 239 26.24 15.07 18.69
CA TRP A 239 27.43 14.25 18.49
C TRP A 239 27.07 12.80 18.16
N ARG A 240 26.09 12.20 18.86
CA ARG A 240 25.65 10.82 18.56
C ARG A 240 25.09 10.70 17.15
N MET A 241 24.26 11.64 16.72
CA MET A 241 23.71 11.65 15.36
C MET A 241 24.77 11.79 14.27
N ASP A 242 25.83 12.54 14.53
CA ASP A 242 26.93 12.70 13.58
C ASP A 242 27.78 11.41 13.46
N ASN A 243 27.63 10.48 14.39
CA ASN A 243 28.25 9.17 14.36
C ASN A 243 27.32 8.05 13.87
N LEU A 244 26.03 8.32 13.61
CA LEU A 244 25.13 7.32 13.04
C LEU A 244 25.62 6.80 11.68
N PRO A 245 25.20 5.60 11.25
CA PRO A 245 25.60 5.05 9.96
C PRO A 245 25.39 6.06 8.83
N GLN A 246 26.43 6.25 8.01
CA GLN A 246 26.35 7.18 6.90
C GLN A 246 25.34 6.67 5.86
N LEU A 247 24.54 7.58 5.33
CA LEU A 247 23.56 7.29 4.29
C LEU A 247 24.22 7.35 2.90
N TYR A 248 23.48 6.92 1.88
CA TYR A 248 23.90 6.96 0.49
C TYR A 248 25.09 6.05 0.15
N GLY A 249 25.12 4.85 0.74
CA GLY A 249 26.09 3.80 0.41
C GLY A 249 27.53 4.16 0.76
N LYS A 250 27.73 5.12 1.68
CA LYS A 250 29.04 5.48 2.19
C LYS A 250 29.50 4.42 3.19
N GLU A 251 30.72 3.91 2.99
CA GLU A 251 31.30 2.89 3.85
C GLU A 251 31.49 3.41 5.28
N THR A 252 30.95 2.68 6.25
CA THR A 252 31.17 2.94 7.67
C THR A 252 32.36 2.10 8.14
N TRP A 253 33.52 2.74 8.28
CA TRP A 253 34.72 2.08 8.78
C TRP A 253 34.65 1.75 10.28
N SER A 254 33.65 2.28 10.97
CA SER A 254 33.45 2.12 12.41
C SER A 254 31.96 2.02 12.74
N ARG A 255 31.56 0.91 13.37
CA ARG A 255 30.24 0.76 13.98
C ARG A 255 30.22 1.52 15.30
N VAL A 256 29.15 2.27 15.55
CA VAL A 256 29.01 3.04 16.80
C VAL A 256 29.06 2.04 17.98
N ALA A 257 29.72 2.41 19.06
CA ALA A 257 29.78 1.57 20.26
C ALA A 257 28.36 1.21 20.74
N CYS A 258 28.19 0.03 21.33
CA CYS A 258 26.90 -0.50 21.80
C CYS A 258 26.10 0.47 22.68
N ALA A 259 26.76 1.41 23.37
CA ALA A 259 26.10 2.46 24.17
C ALA A 259 25.26 3.46 23.35
N PHE A 260 25.30 3.38 22.02
CA PHE A 260 24.61 4.29 21.11
C PHE A 260 23.71 3.56 20.10
N SER A 261 23.58 2.22 20.21
CA SER A 261 22.69 1.44 19.34
C SER A 261 21.23 1.90 19.47
N ASP A 262 20.81 2.35 20.66
CA ASP A 262 19.44 2.77 20.91
C ASP A 262 18.96 3.85 19.93
N ILE A 263 19.80 4.84 19.60
CA ILE A 263 19.41 5.92 18.67
C ILE A 263 19.33 5.40 17.23
N GLU A 264 20.26 4.54 16.84
CA GLU A 264 20.25 3.91 15.51
C GLU A 264 19.02 3.02 15.34
N GLU A 265 18.69 2.21 16.36
CA GLU A 265 17.52 1.34 16.38
C GLU A 265 16.21 2.12 16.34
N GLU A 266 16.09 3.19 17.14
CA GLU A 266 14.90 4.06 17.10
C GLU A 266 14.77 4.81 15.77
N GLU A 267 15.88 5.21 15.14
CA GLU A 267 15.84 5.82 13.82
C GLU A 267 15.42 4.82 12.74
N GLN A 268 16.00 3.62 12.73
CA GLN A 268 15.61 2.55 11.81
C GLN A 268 14.13 2.18 12.01
N ARG A 269 13.68 2.05 13.26
CA ARG A 269 12.27 1.78 13.57
C ARG A 269 11.37 2.91 13.07
N ALA A 270 11.74 4.18 13.30
CA ALA A 270 10.98 5.33 12.81
C ALA A 270 10.93 5.36 11.27
N GLY A 271 12.06 5.10 10.61
CA GLY A 271 12.13 4.98 9.15
C GLY A 271 11.20 3.90 8.60
N GLN A 272 11.25 2.71 9.19
CA GLN A 272 10.37 1.58 8.84
C GLN A 272 8.89 1.91 9.04
N VAL A 273 8.52 2.51 10.17
CA VAL A 273 7.14 2.91 10.45
C VAL A 273 6.65 3.96 9.45
N ILE A 274 7.45 4.99 9.15
CA ILE A 274 7.07 6.02 8.18
C ILE A 274 6.94 5.43 6.78
N MET A 275 7.88 4.59 6.35
CA MET A 275 7.80 3.88 5.07
C MET A 275 6.56 3.00 4.98
N LEU A 276 6.21 2.32 6.09
CA LEU A 276 5.01 1.51 6.17
C LEU A 276 3.74 2.35 6.03
N LEU A 277 3.63 3.44 6.78
CA LEU A 277 2.50 4.36 6.72
C LEU A 277 2.35 4.98 5.33
N ARG A 278 3.46 5.36 4.68
CA ARG A 278 3.44 5.85 3.29
C ARG A 278 2.95 4.78 2.32
N LYS A 279 3.43 3.54 2.47
CA LYS A 279 2.98 2.41 1.65
C LYS A 279 1.49 2.13 1.88
N GLU A 280 1.04 2.17 3.12
CA GLU A 280 -0.37 2.01 3.49
C GLU A 280 -1.25 3.10 2.85
N ALA A 281 -0.87 4.37 3.01
CA ALA A 281 -1.58 5.51 2.43
C ALA A 281 -1.59 5.48 0.90
N ALA A 282 -0.52 4.98 0.26
CA ALA A 282 -0.44 4.84 -1.18
C ALA A 282 -1.24 3.65 -1.75
N MET A 283 -1.65 2.69 -0.90
CA MET A 283 -2.36 1.50 -1.34
C MET A 283 -3.85 1.77 -1.58
N SER A 284 -4.34 1.30 -2.72
CA SER A 284 -5.79 1.30 -2.99
C SER A 284 -6.53 0.37 -2.03
N ARG A 285 -7.81 0.67 -1.75
CA ARG A 285 -8.68 -0.20 -0.94
C ARG A 285 -8.74 -1.64 -1.47
N ARG A 286 -8.65 -1.83 -2.80
CA ARG A 286 -8.62 -3.15 -3.43
C ARG A 286 -7.34 -3.92 -3.07
N GLN A 287 -6.18 -3.26 -3.16
CA GLN A 287 -4.91 -3.86 -2.76
C GLN A 287 -4.90 -4.21 -1.28
N HIS A 288 -5.42 -3.33 -0.43
CA HIS A 288 -5.59 -3.60 1.00
C HIS A 288 -6.44 -4.85 1.26
N ASN A 289 -7.60 -4.95 0.62
CA ASN A 289 -8.48 -6.10 0.77
C ASN A 289 -7.83 -7.39 0.23
N GLN A 290 -7.08 -7.31 -0.86
CA GLN A 290 -6.33 -8.44 -1.40
C GLN A 290 -5.21 -8.90 -0.47
N LEU A 291 -4.44 -7.98 0.11
CA LEU A 291 -3.41 -8.32 1.09
C LEU A 291 -4.01 -8.92 2.35
N ARG A 292 -5.14 -8.37 2.82
CA ARG A 292 -5.88 -8.91 3.96
C ARG A 292 -6.40 -10.31 3.69
N SER A 293 -6.96 -10.57 2.51
CA SER A 293 -7.46 -11.92 2.17
C SER A 293 -6.32 -12.95 2.07
N ILE A 294 -5.14 -12.56 1.55
CA ILE A 294 -3.95 -13.41 1.54
C ILE A 294 -3.46 -13.69 2.97
N ALA A 295 -3.44 -12.67 3.84
CA ALA A 295 -3.06 -12.84 5.24
C ALA A 295 -4.04 -13.75 6.01
N GLU A 296 -5.33 -13.60 5.78
CA GLU A 296 -6.36 -14.48 6.34
C GLU A 296 -6.22 -15.92 5.85
N ALA A 297 -5.99 -16.12 4.55
CA ALA A 297 -5.73 -17.44 3.98
C ALA A 297 -4.46 -18.08 4.57
N ARG A 298 -3.39 -17.31 4.75
CA ARG A 298 -2.15 -17.78 5.40
C ARG A 298 -2.41 -18.17 6.85
N LYS A 299 -3.13 -17.34 7.61
CA LYS A 299 -3.51 -17.63 9.00
C LYS A 299 -4.34 -18.93 9.09
N HIS A 300 -5.24 -19.15 8.14
CA HIS A 300 -6.02 -20.37 8.05
C HIS A 300 -5.15 -21.61 7.73
N MET A 301 -4.24 -21.51 6.76
CA MET A 301 -3.26 -22.55 6.44
C MET A 301 -2.42 -22.93 7.67
N HIS A 302 -1.91 -21.95 8.43
CA HIS A 302 -1.15 -22.22 9.65
C HIS A 302 -2.00 -22.96 10.69
N LYS A 303 -3.24 -22.53 10.92
CA LYS A 303 -4.16 -23.22 11.86
C LYS A 303 -4.44 -24.68 11.45
N GLU A 304 -4.69 -24.96 10.18
CA GLU A 304 -4.90 -26.34 9.71
C GLU A 304 -3.63 -27.18 9.90
N THR A 305 -2.46 -26.61 9.63
CA THR A 305 -1.17 -27.31 9.76
C THR A 305 -0.82 -27.57 11.24
N GLU A 306 -1.05 -26.60 12.12
CA GLU A 306 -0.86 -26.71 13.57
C GLU A 306 -1.82 -27.75 14.18
N HIS A 307 -3.07 -27.78 13.71
CA HIS A 307 -4.04 -28.79 14.11
C HIS A 307 -3.58 -30.19 13.68
N LEU A 308 -3.14 -30.36 12.43
CA LEU A 308 -2.60 -31.63 11.94
C LEU A 308 -1.36 -32.07 12.75
N ASP A 309 -0.44 -31.16 13.05
CA ASP A 309 0.73 -31.45 13.89
C ASP A 309 0.32 -31.89 15.30
N THR A 310 -0.69 -31.26 15.89
CA THR A 310 -1.23 -31.64 17.20
C THR A 310 -1.81 -33.06 17.18
N LEU A 311 -2.61 -33.39 16.16
CA LEU A 311 -3.17 -34.74 16.00
C LEU A 311 -2.08 -35.79 15.75
N PHE A 312 -1.06 -35.43 14.98
CA PHE A 312 0.07 -36.31 14.70
C PHE A 312 0.91 -36.58 15.95
N LYS A 313 1.19 -35.55 16.76
CA LYS A 313 1.87 -35.70 18.06
C LYS A 313 1.10 -36.64 18.99
N LYS A 314 -0.21 -36.43 19.11
CA LYS A 314 -1.09 -37.30 19.91
C LYS A 314 -1.05 -38.75 19.42
N TRP A 315 -1.07 -38.94 18.10
CA TRP A 315 -0.97 -40.26 17.49
C TRP A 315 0.38 -40.95 17.77
N GLN A 316 1.49 -40.20 17.71
CA GLN A 316 2.81 -40.73 18.05
C GLN A 316 2.90 -41.15 19.52
N GLU A 317 2.38 -40.32 20.43
CA GLU A 317 2.35 -40.61 21.86
C GLU A 317 1.55 -41.89 22.14
N ASN A 318 0.33 -41.97 21.58
CA ASN A 318 -0.58 -43.08 21.83
C ASN A 318 -0.09 -44.42 21.24
N LEU A 319 0.44 -44.44 20.02
CA LEU A 319 0.82 -45.70 19.36
C LEU A 319 2.27 -46.12 19.57
N LEU A 320 3.19 -45.17 19.66
CA LEU A 320 4.62 -45.47 19.71
C LEU A 320 5.21 -45.32 21.11
N GLY A 321 4.48 -44.67 22.04
CA GLY A 321 5.01 -44.31 23.36
C GLY A 321 6.26 -43.40 23.27
N LEU A 322 6.46 -42.74 22.12
CA LEU A 322 7.59 -41.87 21.89
C LEU A 322 7.24 -40.44 22.33
N PRO A 323 8.20 -39.70 22.93
CA PRO A 323 8.01 -38.27 23.18
C PRO A 323 7.74 -37.55 21.85
N SER A 324 6.73 -36.69 21.83
CA SER A 324 6.22 -36.01 20.64
C SER A 324 7.34 -35.41 19.78
N LEU A 325 7.55 -35.94 18.58
CA LEU A 325 8.41 -35.32 17.58
C LEU A 325 7.54 -34.36 16.78
N SER A 326 7.72 -33.06 17.00
CA SER A 326 6.99 -32.09 16.19
C SER A 326 7.44 -32.16 14.73
N LEU A 327 6.47 -32.04 13.81
CA LEU A 327 6.75 -31.77 12.39
C LEU A 327 7.60 -30.50 12.21
N GLU A 328 7.70 -29.65 13.22
CA GLU A 328 8.59 -28.47 13.23
C GLU A 328 10.07 -28.83 13.11
N ARG A 329 10.54 -29.98 13.59
CA ARG A 329 11.93 -30.41 13.37
C ARG A 329 12.25 -30.67 11.89
N LEU A 330 11.23 -30.94 11.07
CA LEU A 330 11.38 -31.02 9.61
C LEU A 330 11.36 -29.63 8.94
N LYS A 331 10.90 -28.58 9.63
CA LYS A 331 10.96 -27.19 9.13
C LYS A 331 12.37 -26.62 9.21
N ASP A 332 13.19 -27.04 10.18
CA ASP A 332 14.55 -26.51 10.37
C ASP A 332 15.52 -26.85 9.23
N THR A 333 15.23 -27.87 8.42
CA THR A 333 16.12 -28.33 7.34
C THR A 333 15.76 -27.83 5.95
N ALA A 334 14.60 -27.19 5.77
CA ALA A 334 14.13 -26.78 4.45
C ALA A 334 13.48 -25.39 4.50
N VAL A 335 14.26 -24.38 4.11
CA VAL A 335 13.82 -23.04 3.67
C VAL A 335 13.37 -22.14 4.83
N GLU A 336 13.85 -20.88 4.80
CA GLU A 336 13.46 -19.76 5.68
C GLU A 336 12.10 -19.98 6.35
N SER A 337 12.09 -20.12 7.68
CA SER A 337 10.89 -20.48 8.43
C SER A 337 9.73 -19.59 8.01
N LEU A 338 8.65 -20.19 7.49
CA LEU A 338 7.40 -19.48 7.20
C LEU A 338 6.87 -18.69 8.41
N ASP A 339 7.33 -19.03 9.61
CA ASP A 339 6.97 -18.42 10.88
C ASP A 339 7.66 -17.05 11.10
N SER A 340 8.70 -16.71 10.33
CA SER A 340 9.38 -15.40 10.42
C SER A 340 8.73 -14.28 9.58
N VAL A 341 7.67 -14.60 8.83
CA VAL A 341 6.98 -13.58 8.02
C VAL A 341 6.05 -12.76 8.92
N ASP A 342 6.33 -11.46 8.99
CA ASP A 342 5.57 -10.45 9.72
C ASP A 342 4.04 -10.64 9.62
N PRO A 343 3.29 -10.58 10.73
CA PRO A 343 1.83 -10.69 10.69
C PRO A 343 1.13 -9.58 9.89
N ASN A 344 1.75 -8.40 9.74
CA ASN A 344 1.18 -7.30 8.98
C ASN A 344 1.46 -7.45 7.47
N PRO A 345 0.45 -7.68 6.62
CA PRO A 345 0.70 -7.88 5.19
C PRO A 345 1.16 -6.62 4.44
N VAL A 346 1.02 -5.44 5.06
CA VAL A 346 1.50 -4.18 4.48
C VAL A 346 3.03 -4.11 4.52
N THR A 347 3.70 -4.76 5.48
CA THR A 347 5.17 -4.77 5.58
C THR A 347 5.82 -5.75 4.59
N TRP A 348 5.04 -6.65 3.97
CA TRP A 348 5.58 -7.67 3.10
C TRP A 348 6.27 -7.07 1.86
N SER A 349 7.51 -7.50 1.64
CA SER A 349 8.19 -7.26 0.38
C SER A 349 7.49 -8.00 -0.77
N ALA A 350 7.73 -7.58 -2.01
CA ALA A 350 7.18 -8.28 -3.18
C ALA A 350 7.65 -9.76 -3.22
N GLN A 351 8.89 -10.03 -2.79
CA GLN A 351 9.43 -11.38 -2.71
C GLN A 351 8.72 -12.20 -1.62
N THR A 352 8.49 -11.62 -0.44
CA THR A 352 7.74 -12.25 0.65
C THR A 352 6.31 -12.57 0.21
N LEU A 353 5.64 -11.62 -0.45
CA LEU A 353 4.29 -11.81 -0.98
C LEU A 353 4.24 -12.96 -2.00
N ALA A 354 5.20 -13.03 -2.92
CA ALA A 354 5.29 -14.11 -3.90
C ALA A 354 5.51 -15.48 -3.21
N LYS A 355 6.43 -15.56 -2.25
CA LYS A 355 6.67 -16.78 -1.45
C LYS A 355 5.41 -17.24 -0.71
N VAL A 356 4.68 -16.31 -0.08
CA VAL A 356 3.42 -16.60 0.63
C VAL A 356 2.36 -17.09 -0.35
N GLN A 357 2.19 -16.43 -1.50
CA GLN A 357 1.24 -16.86 -2.53
C GLN A 357 1.55 -18.24 -3.08
N ASP A 358 2.82 -18.55 -3.33
CA ASP A 358 3.23 -19.87 -3.81
C ASP A 358 3.03 -20.96 -2.74
N SER A 359 3.28 -20.63 -1.47
CA SER A 359 2.98 -21.53 -0.35
C SER A 359 1.49 -21.80 -0.24
N LEU A 360 0.65 -20.77 -0.39
CA LEU A 360 -0.81 -20.92 -0.40
C LEU A 360 -1.31 -21.77 -1.57
N LYS A 361 -0.74 -21.61 -2.77
CA LYS A 361 -1.08 -22.45 -3.93
C LYS A 361 -0.74 -23.92 -3.69
N ARG A 362 0.44 -24.19 -3.09
CA ARG A 362 0.85 -25.56 -2.73
C ARG A 362 -0.08 -26.17 -1.69
N TRP A 363 -0.38 -25.41 -0.63
CA TRP A 363 -1.32 -25.83 0.41
C TRP A 363 -2.71 -26.11 -0.16
N ASP A 364 -3.23 -25.23 -1.03
CA ASP A 364 -4.54 -25.41 -1.65
C ASP A 364 -4.59 -26.69 -2.51
N GLY A 365 -3.52 -26.98 -3.26
CA GLY A 365 -3.38 -28.25 -3.98
C GLY A 365 -3.28 -29.49 -3.09
N GLN A 366 -2.80 -29.34 -1.85
CA GLN A 366 -2.68 -30.42 -0.86
C GLN A 366 -3.87 -30.51 0.09
N ARG A 367 -4.83 -29.59 0.02
CA ARG A 367 -5.89 -29.42 1.02
C ARG A 367 -6.76 -30.66 1.21
N ASN A 368 -7.05 -31.38 0.13
CA ASN A 368 -7.81 -32.63 0.21
C ASN A 368 -7.03 -33.74 0.92
N VAL A 369 -5.71 -33.83 0.69
CA VAL A 369 -4.83 -34.79 1.36
C VAL A 369 -4.72 -34.47 2.84
N ILE A 370 -4.55 -33.18 3.19
CA ILE A 370 -4.53 -32.71 4.58
C ILE A 370 -5.82 -33.13 5.29
N LYS A 371 -7.00 -32.87 4.70
CA LYS A 371 -8.29 -33.27 5.28
C LYS A 371 -8.41 -34.78 5.48
N GLN A 372 -7.96 -35.58 4.53
CA GLN A 372 -7.96 -37.05 4.65
C GLN A 372 -7.04 -37.49 5.79
N MET A 373 -5.85 -36.90 5.90
CA MET A 373 -4.90 -37.20 6.96
C MET A 373 -5.43 -36.80 8.34
N THR A 374 -6.04 -35.63 8.47
CA THR A 374 -6.70 -35.18 9.70
C THR A 374 -7.79 -36.17 10.13
N SER A 375 -8.71 -36.52 9.22
CA SER A 375 -9.78 -37.49 9.49
C SER A 375 -9.24 -38.87 9.91
N PHE A 376 -8.18 -39.34 9.23
CA PHE A 376 -7.50 -40.58 9.58
C PHE A 376 -6.89 -40.51 10.98
N LEU A 377 -6.11 -39.48 11.29
CA LEU A 377 -5.47 -39.32 12.60
C LEU A 377 -6.49 -39.18 13.72
N ASP A 378 -7.58 -38.45 13.51
CA ASP A 378 -8.68 -38.35 14.47
C ASP A 378 -9.29 -39.72 14.77
N ALA A 379 -9.63 -40.49 13.74
CA ALA A 379 -10.19 -41.83 13.92
C ALA A 379 -9.22 -42.77 14.64
N THR A 380 -7.93 -42.70 14.29
CA THR A 380 -6.89 -43.56 14.90
C THR A 380 -6.65 -43.18 16.36
N ASN A 381 -6.59 -41.88 16.66
CA ASN A 381 -6.47 -41.38 18.03
C ASN A 381 -7.67 -41.80 18.88
N ALA A 382 -8.89 -41.70 18.35
CA ALA A 382 -10.09 -42.11 19.06
C ALA A 382 -10.09 -43.62 19.42
N VAL A 383 -9.57 -44.47 18.53
CA VAL A 383 -9.42 -45.91 18.79
C VAL A 383 -8.33 -46.18 19.83
N ALA A 384 -7.19 -45.47 19.76
CA ALA A 384 -6.08 -45.65 20.70
C ALA A 384 -6.39 -45.13 22.12
N GLU A 385 -7.40 -44.26 22.26
CA GLU A 385 -7.90 -43.79 23.56
C GLU A 385 -8.89 -44.76 24.22
N LEU A 386 -9.33 -45.82 23.52
CA LEU A 386 -10.18 -46.85 24.13
C LEU A 386 -9.37 -47.61 25.19
N PRO A 387 -9.95 -47.89 26.36
CA PRO A 387 -9.29 -48.72 27.36
C PRO A 387 -9.00 -50.11 26.78
N GLU A 388 -7.89 -50.75 27.18
CA GLU A 388 -7.49 -52.08 26.68
C GLU A 388 -8.63 -53.11 26.85
N ASP A 389 -9.44 -52.93 27.89
CA ASP A 389 -10.61 -53.77 28.21
C ASP A 389 -11.74 -53.69 27.17
N ALA A 390 -11.77 -52.65 26.33
CA ALA A 390 -12.78 -52.51 25.27
C ALA A 390 -12.67 -53.60 24.20
N PHE A 391 -11.53 -54.26 24.08
CA PHE A 391 -11.31 -55.40 23.19
C PHE A 391 -11.47 -56.76 23.90
N ASN A 392 -11.61 -56.76 25.23
CA ASN A 392 -11.77 -57.97 26.04
C ASN A 392 -13.24 -58.41 26.17
N GLY A 393 -14.12 -57.90 25.32
CA GLY A 393 -15.55 -58.22 25.32
C GLY A 393 -15.83 -59.68 24.98
N ASP A 394 -15.83 -60.51 26.02
CA ASP A 394 -16.73 -61.63 26.30
C ASP A 394 -17.32 -62.38 25.11
N GLY A 395 -16.71 -63.52 24.81
CA GLY A 395 -17.35 -64.61 24.06
C GLY A 395 -16.96 -66.01 24.54
N LEU A 396 -16.14 -66.13 25.58
CA LEU A 396 -15.85 -67.41 26.23
C LEU A 396 -16.20 -67.27 27.71
N SER A 397 -17.49 -67.18 27.97
CA SER A 397 -18.04 -67.74 29.21
C SER A 397 -17.72 -69.23 29.17
N ASP A 398 -16.62 -69.63 29.83
CA ASP A 398 -16.41 -71.00 30.27
C ASP A 398 -17.48 -71.30 31.35
N ASP A 399 -18.73 -71.49 30.91
CA ASP A 399 -19.77 -72.11 31.73
C ASP A 399 -19.58 -73.63 31.62
N ASP A 400 -18.98 -74.21 32.66
CA ASP A 400 -18.98 -75.64 33.01
C ASP A 400 -19.75 -75.84 34.33
#